data_AF-A0A9K3LID4-F1
#
_entry.id   AF-A0A9K3LID4-F1
#
_cell.length_a   1.000
_cell.length_b   1.000
_cell.length_c   1.000
_cell.angle_alpha   90.00
_cell.angle_beta   90.00
_cell.angle_gamma   90.00
#
_symmetry.space_group_name_H-M   'P 1'
#
loop_
_entity.id
_entity.type
_entity.pdbx_description
1 polymer ?
#
loop_
_entity_poly.entity_id
_entity_poly.type
_entity_poly.pdbx_seq_one_letter_code
_entity_poly.pdbx_strand_id
1 'polypeptide(L)'
;MGKIRDIYMRYVTSGDEFVGRCLTLLSVLSADFASSTSFFSCAAGSEDYIWVDGVRIAQFPMVSAVPGFGRLTRMCLASLLYHRNWITDTLIPNHVVRVTSTALRSVALTAKLLNSPDLLEMTRVRADQRELIDSFIDKVEEGLEQFGVNGAQLTEHRLRQVLEQFEERIRTIEFRGGQGNEAAVPERVETGAGCTLHMYGGGFHRVPADWRFPRCGVQDLWRQWWIGDTVRQVPPLCTLEHVDVKHLDNLPLADDEMHGRTGGYGARRRLSKKTLCDMRFLMNWVAERVEAAGHRENNITISVVDRMFLSIAHLFADGARDSQKRWTSIVHTVRRAAAVERANGIVV
;
A
#
# COMPACT_ATOMS: atom_id res chain seq x y z
N MET A 1 20.89 -6.94 18.80
CA MET A 1 20.62 -6.08 17.62
C MET A 1 19.13 -5.75 17.39
N GLY A 2 18.14 -6.52 17.89
CA GLY A 2 16.72 -6.33 17.55
C GLY A 2 16.06 -5.00 17.95
N LYS A 3 16.42 -4.39 19.09
CA LYS A 3 15.78 -3.14 19.56
C LYS A 3 16.19 -1.87 18.79
N ILE A 4 17.35 -1.86 18.14
CA ILE A 4 17.88 -0.70 17.42
C ILE A 4 17.26 -0.61 16.02
N ARG A 5 16.99 -1.76 15.41
CA ARG A 5 16.47 -1.86 14.04
C ARG A 5 15.08 -1.21 13.92
N ASP A 6 14.17 -1.41 14.87
CA ASP A 6 12.82 -0.82 14.83
C ASP A 6 12.77 0.68 15.15
N ILE A 7 13.83 1.22 15.78
CA ILE A 7 13.91 2.65 16.12
C ILE A 7 14.39 3.47 14.92
N TYR A 8 15.36 2.93 14.15
CA TYR A 8 16.02 3.66 13.07
C TYR A 8 15.64 3.17 11.66
N MET A 9 15.21 1.92 11.49
CA MET A 9 14.72 1.38 10.20
C MET A 9 13.21 1.21 10.27
N ARG A 10 12.47 2.26 9.92
CA ARG A 10 11.03 2.17 9.70
C ARG A 10 10.78 1.73 8.27
N TYR A 11 10.32 0.49 8.09
CA TYR A 11 9.76 0.03 6.82
C TYR A 11 8.41 0.73 6.64
N VAL A 12 8.40 1.77 5.83
CA VAL A 12 7.17 2.38 5.31
C VAL A 12 6.93 1.77 3.93
N THR A 13 5.69 1.52 3.54
CA THR A 13 5.39 1.09 2.17
C THR A 13 5.95 2.17 1.21
N SER A 14 6.87 1.79 0.31
CA SER A 14 7.64 2.68 -0.58
C SER A 14 8.70 3.59 0.07
N GLY A 15 8.98 3.44 1.36
CA GLY A 15 10.02 4.22 2.05
C GLY A 15 11.44 3.86 1.61
N ASP A 16 11.66 2.61 1.21
CA ASP A 16 12.91 2.13 0.62
C ASP A 16 13.16 2.73 -0.78
N GLU A 17 12.12 2.93 -1.58
CA GLU A 17 12.23 3.60 -2.88
C GLU A 17 12.58 5.09 -2.73
N PHE A 18 11.92 5.81 -1.83
CA PHE A 18 12.23 7.23 -1.56
C PHE A 18 13.67 7.39 -1.01
N VAL A 19 14.03 6.61 0.00
CA VAL A 19 15.39 6.64 0.58
C VAL A 19 16.42 6.22 -0.45
N GLY A 20 16.15 5.19 -1.24
CA GLY A 20 17.02 4.74 -2.33
C GLY A 20 17.27 5.85 -3.35
N ARG A 21 16.24 6.59 -3.75
CA ARG A 21 16.35 7.71 -4.69
C ARG A 21 17.12 8.90 -4.12
N CYS A 22 16.90 9.23 -2.85
CA CYS A 22 17.69 10.23 -2.14
C CYS A 22 19.18 9.86 -2.09
N LEU A 23 19.50 8.58 -1.85
CA LEU A 23 20.88 8.09 -1.83
C LEU A 23 21.54 8.07 -3.22
N THR A 24 20.76 7.95 -4.30
CA THR A 24 21.26 8.07 -5.68
C THR A 24 21.50 9.52 -6.13
N LEU A 25 21.39 10.49 -5.22
CA LEU A 25 21.58 11.92 -5.49
C LEU A 25 20.63 12.47 -6.56
N LEU A 26 19.47 11.81 -6.76
CA LEU A 26 18.40 12.37 -7.57
C LEU A 26 17.80 13.54 -6.81
N SER A 27 17.67 14.69 -7.47
CA SER A 27 16.98 15.84 -6.90
C SER A 27 15.53 15.46 -6.60
N VAL A 28 15.08 15.66 -5.37
CA VAL A 28 13.68 15.41 -4.95
C VAL A 28 12.69 16.20 -5.81
N LEU A 29 13.14 17.30 -6.39
CA LEU A 29 12.36 18.17 -7.26
C LEU A 29 12.41 17.75 -8.75
N SER A 30 13.08 16.65 -9.09
CA SER A 30 13.15 16.17 -10.46
C SER A 30 12.01 15.19 -10.76
N ALA A 31 11.43 15.27 -11.95
CA ALA A 31 10.55 14.23 -12.47
C ALA A 31 11.19 12.83 -12.46
N ASP A 32 12.53 12.75 -12.60
CA ASP A 32 13.25 11.48 -12.50
C ASP A 32 13.18 10.87 -11.10
N PHE A 33 13.08 11.71 -10.06
CA PHE A 33 12.89 11.27 -8.68
C PHE A 33 11.50 10.67 -8.47
N ALA A 34 10.46 11.20 -9.12
CA ALA A 34 9.11 10.64 -9.01
C ALA A 34 8.86 9.41 -9.91
N SER A 35 9.61 9.26 -11.00
CA SER A 35 9.34 8.23 -12.01
C SER A 35 9.83 6.81 -11.61
N SER A 36 8.92 5.85 -11.43
CA SER A 36 9.22 4.44 -11.07
C SER A 36 10.12 3.72 -12.07
N THR A 37 11.22 3.09 -11.66
CA THR A 37 12.18 2.43 -12.59
C THR A 37 11.50 1.47 -13.59
N SER A 38 12.07 1.35 -14.80
CA SER A 38 11.61 0.40 -15.82
C SER A 38 11.44 -1.01 -15.24
N PHE A 39 10.27 -1.63 -15.41
CA PHE A 39 9.96 -2.98 -14.95
C PHE A 39 9.01 -3.68 -15.93
N PHE A 40 8.91 -5.01 -15.82
CA PHE A 40 7.94 -5.81 -16.57
C PHE A 40 6.76 -6.15 -15.66
N SER A 41 5.53 -5.84 -16.10
CA SER A 41 4.29 -6.07 -15.36
C SER A 41 3.64 -7.44 -15.60
N CYS A 42 4.31 -8.35 -16.33
CA CYS A 42 3.75 -9.66 -16.69
C CYS A 42 3.19 -10.40 -15.45
N ALA A 43 1.94 -10.85 -15.53
CA ALA A 43 1.35 -11.71 -14.50
C ALA A 43 2.20 -12.97 -14.31
N ALA A 44 2.46 -13.34 -13.06
CA ALA A 44 3.28 -14.50 -12.75
C ALA A 44 2.69 -15.77 -13.41
N GLY A 45 3.48 -16.43 -14.25
CA GLY A 45 3.07 -17.64 -14.97
C GLY A 45 2.42 -17.41 -16.33
N SER A 46 2.27 -16.16 -16.81
CA SER A 46 1.86 -15.91 -18.19
C SER A 46 2.93 -16.36 -19.20
N GLU A 47 2.52 -16.55 -20.46
CA GLU A 47 3.46 -16.89 -21.54
C GLU A 47 4.55 -15.81 -21.71
N ASP A 48 4.16 -14.54 -21.63
CA ASP A 48 5.08 -13.40 -21.64
C ASP A 48 6.02 -13.41 -20.43
N TYR A 49 5.51 -13.75 -19.25
CA TYR A 49 6.33 -13.88 -18.04
C TYR A 49 7.42 -14.94 -18.22
N ILE A 50 7.04 -16.14 -18.69
CA ILE A 50 7.97 -17.25 -18.91
C ILE A 50 9.01 -16.87 -19.97
N TRP A 51 8.58 -16.20 -21.04
CA TRP A 51 9.46 -15.77 -22.10
C TRP A 51 10.49 -14.71 -21.64
N VAL A 52 10.03 -13.67 -20.94
CA VAL A 52 10.91 -12.64 -20.34
C VAL A 52 11.86 -13.27 -19.33
N ASP A 53 11.40 -14.26 -18.55
CA ASP A 53 12.24 -14.99 -17.61
C ASP A 53 13.36 -15.78 -18.32
N GLY A 54 13.06 -16.39 -19.46
CA GLY A 54 14.04 -17.06 -20.30
C GLY A 54 15.12 -16.10 -20.84
N VAL A 55 14.72 -14.92 -21.32
CA VAL A 55 15.66 -13.87 -21.78
C VAL A 55 16.53 -13.38 -20.61
N ARG A 56 15.93 -13.17 -19.44
CA ARG A 56 16.65 -12.77 -18.22
C ARG A 56 17.70 -13.80 -17.84
N ILE A 57 17.38 -15.10 -17.90
CA ILE A 57 18.33 -16.18 -17.60
C ILE A 57 19.51 -16.16 -18.59
N ALA A 58 19.23 -15.98 -19.87
CA ALA A 58 20.28 -15.87 -20.89
C ALA A 58 21.15 -14.61 -20.72
N GLN A 59 20.57 -13.50 -20.25
CA GLN A 59 21.28 -12.23 -20.03
C GLN A 59 22.12 -12.23 -18.73
N PHE A 60 21.66 -12.92 -17.68
CA PHE A 60 22.31 -12.97 -16.37
C PHE A 60 22.50 -14.42 -15.87
N PRO A 61 23.25 -15.27 -16.58
CA PRO A 61 23.31 -16.71 -16.30
C PRO A 61 23.89 -17.01 -14.91
N MET A 62 24.93 -16.28 -14.50
CA MET A 62 25.60 -16.49 -13.21
C MET A 62 24.74 -16.11 -12.01
N VAL A 63 23.88 -15.09 -12.15
CA VAL A 63 23.02 -14.60 -11.07
C VAL A 63 21.68 -15.36 -11.03
N SER A 64 21.29 -15.98 -12.14
CA SER A 64 20.04 -16.75 -12.24
C SER A 64 20.06 -18.02 -11.39
N ALA A 65 21.25 -18.54 -11.05
CA ALA A 65 21.41 -19.66 -10.13
C ALA A 65 21.22 -19.27 -8.65
N VAL A 66 21.16 -17.97 -8.33
CA VAL A 66 21.05 -17.48 -6.95
C VAL A 66 19.57 -17.21 -6.61
N PRO A 67 18.98 -17.92 -5.63
CA PRO A 67 17.61 -17.68 -5.20
C PRO A 67 17.38 -16.24 -4.73
N GLY A 68 16.20 -15.69 -5.02
CA GLY A 68 15.79 -14.36 -4.56
C GLY A 68 16.19 -13.19 -5.47
N PHE A 69 17.09 -13.38 -6.43
CA PHE A 69 17.55 -12.31 -7.34
C PHE A 69 16.65 -12.10 -8.57
N GLY A 70 15.67 -12.97 -8.81
CA GLY A 70 14.88 -12.98 -10.04
C GLY A 70 14.14 -11.67 -10.34
N ARG A 71 13.63 -10.97 -9.32
CA ARG A 71 12.97 -9.66 -9.49
C ARG A 71 13.99 -8.57 -9.83
N LEU A 72 15.14 -8.56 -9.14
CA LEU A 72 16.19 -7.57 -9.36
C LEU A 72 16.78 -7.68 -10.78
N THR A 73 17.13 -8.88 -11.22
CA THR A 73 17.68 -9.10 -12.56
C THR A 73 16.67 -8.79 -13.67
N ARG A 74 15.38 -8.96 -13.40
CA ARG A 74 14.30 -8.53 -14.30
C ARG A 74 14.22 -6.99 -14.41
N MET A 75 14.36 -6.26 -13.30
CA MET A 75 14.47 -4.79 -13.32
C MET A 75 15.74 -4.33 -14.06
N CYS A 76 16.87 -5.02 -13.88
CA CYS A 76 18.09 -4.74 -14.63
C CYS A 76 17.91 -4.93 -16.14
N LEU A 77 17.21 -5.99 -16.57
CA LEU A 77 16.88 -6.23 -17.99
C LEU A 77 16.01 -5.10 -18.55
N ALA A 78 14.97 -4.69 -17.82
CA ALA A 78 14.10 -3.60 -18.23
C ALA A 78 14.85 -2.26 -18.35
N SER A 79 15.74 -1.97 -17.39
CA SER A 79 16.60 -0.79 -17.42
C SER A 79 17.55 -0.80 -18.63
N LEU A 80 18.16 -1.94 -18.93
CA LEU A 80 19.04 -2.11 -20.09
C LEU A 80 18.34 -1.81 -21.42
N LEU A 81 17.09 -2.28 -21.58
CA LEU A 81 16.28 -2.06 -22.77
C LEU A 81 15.82 -0.61 -22.91
N TYR A 82 15.49 0.02 -21.78
CA TYR A 82 15.10 1.43 -21.73
C TYR A 82 16.25 2.32 -22.19
N HIS A 83 17.47 2.07 -21.71
CA HIS A 83 18.66 2.84 -22.06
C HIS A 83 19.37 2.38 -23.34
N ARG A 84 18.77 1.47 -24.13
CA ARG A 84 19.44 0.85 -25.30
C ARG A 84 19.94 1.84 -26.34
N ASN A 85 19.17 2.89 -26.63
CA ASN A 85 19.52 3.89 -27.65
C ASN A 85 20.76 4.64 -27.17
N TRP A 86 20.71 5.18 -25.95
CA TRP A 86 21.84 5.83 -25.31
C TRP A 86 23.09 4.93 -25.25
N ILE A 87 22.94 3.65 -24.89
CA ILE A 87 24.04 2.66 -24.89
C ILE A 87 24.64 2.47 -26.29
N THR A 88 23.80 2.38 -27.31
CA THR A 88 24.20 2.14 -28.70
C THR A 88 24.86 3.37 -29.32
N ASP A 89 24.37 4.56 -28.98
CA ASP A 89 24.78 5.84 -29.53
C ASP A 89 26.02 6.40 -28.83
N THR A 90 26.17 6.15 -27.52
CA THR A 90 27.23 6.75 -26.68
C THR A 90 28.42 5.82 -26.48
N LEU A 91 28.19 4.51 -26.30
CA LEU A 91 29.27 3.58 -25.99
C LEU A 91 29.93 3.06 -27.27
N ILE A 92 31.26 2.91 -27.25
CA ILE A 92 32.01 2.36 -28.38
C ILE A 92 31.47 0.98 -28.80
N PRO A 93 31.50 0.61 -30.09
CA PRO A 93 30.90 -0.64 -30.57
C PRO A 93 31.39 -1.91 -29.86
N ASN A 94 32.66 -1.95 -29.45
CA ASN A 94 33.27 -3.07 -28.74
C ASN A 94 33.10 -3.00 -27.21
N HIS A 95 32.29 -2.08 -26.70
CA HIS A 95 32.04 -1.97 -25.27
C HIS A 95 31.41 -3.26 -24.73
N VAL A 96 31.90 -3.73 -23.58
CA VAL A 96 31.52 -5.04 -23.01
C VAL A 96 30.00 -5.22 -22.94
N VAL A 97 29.25 -4.20 -22.52
CA VAL A 97 27.78 -4.24 -22.42
C VAL A 97 27.10 -4.46 -23.78
N ARG A 98 27.64 -3.91 -24.87
CA ARG A 98 27.10 -4.10 -26.23
C ARG A 98 27.39 -5.49 -26.77
N VAL A 99 28.57 -6.03 -26.45
CA VAL A 99 29.04 -7.33 -26.96
C VAL A 99 28.44 -8.50 -26.18
N THR A 100 28.26 -8.36 -24.86
CA THR A 100 27.79 -9.43 -23.98
C THR A 100 26.29 -9.43 -23.78
N SER A 101 25.58 -8.33 -24.07
CA SER A 101 24.13 -8.31 -23.96
C SER A 101 23.45 -9.03 -25.13
N THR A 102 22.80 -10.15 -24.82
CA THR A 102 21.95 -10.88 -25.76
C THR A 102 20.73 -10.07 -26.15
N ALA A 103 20.17 -9.30 -25.21
CA ALA A 103 19.02 -8.43 -25.41
C ALA A 103 19.28 -7.26 -26.37
N LEU A 104 20.52 -6.75 -26.44
CA LEU A 104 20.90 -5.64 -27.33
C LEU A 104 21.40 -6.11 -28.72
N ARG A 105 21.87 -7.36 -28.84
CA ARG A 105 22.44 -7.89 -30.09
C ARG A 105 21.40 -8.39 -31.10
N SER A 106 20.24 -8.80 -30.64
CA SER A 106 19.20 -9.39 -31.50
C SER A 106 18.05 -8.41 -31.72
N VAL A 107 18.02 -7.79 -32.90
CA VAL A 107 16.98 -6.81 -33.28
C VAL A 107 15.57 -7.39 -33.12
N ALA A 108 15.37 -8.65 -33.49
CA ALA A 108 14.09 -9.34 -33.34
C ALA A 108 13.68 -9.53 -31.87
N LEU A 109 14.64 -9.87 -31.01
CA LEU A 109 14.40 -10.08 -29.58
C LEU A 109 14.16 -8.75 -28.86
N THR A 110 14.93 -7.71 -29.20
CA THR A 110 14.71 -6.35 -28.71
C THR A 110 13.33 -5.84 -29.11
N ALA A 111 12.93 -5.99 -30.38
CA ALA A 111 11.63 -5.56 -30.87
C ALA A 111 10.47 -6.27 -30.14
N LYS A 112 10.60 -7.58 -29.90
CA LYS A 112 9.60 -8.34 -29.13
C LYS A 112 9.52 -7.90 -27.67
N LEU A 113 10.65 -7.63 -27.01
CA LEU A 113 10.68 -7.11 -25.64
C LEU A 113 10.03 -5.72 -25.53
N LEU A 114 10.29 -4.84 -26.50
CA LEU A 114 9.74 -3.48 -26.51
C LEU A 114 8.24 -3.45 -26.81
N ASN A 115 7.77 -4.39 -27.62
CA ASN A 115 6.36 -4.54 -27.95
C ASN A 115 5.60 -5.41 -26.93
N SER A 116 6.27 -5.87 -25.86
CA SER A 116 5.52 -6.44 -24.73
C SER A 116 4.62 -5.34 -24.15
N PRO A 117 3.31 -5.60 -23.98
CA PRO A 117 2.34 -4.59 -23.54
C PRO A 117 2.79 -3.90 -22.24
N ASP A 118 3.53 -4.65 -21.42
CA ASP A 118 4.04 -4.29 -20.11
C ASP A 118 5.12 -3.19 -20.06
N LEU A 119 5.99 -3.08 -21.08
CA LEU A 119 7.06 -2.07 -21.09
C LEU A 119 6.59 -0.76 -21.74
N LEU A 120 5.64 -0.86 -22.67
CA LEU A 120 5.13 0.24 -23.50
C LEU A 120 4.13 1.13 -22.74
N GLU A 121 3.22 0.55 -21.96
CA GLU A 121 2.25 1.32 -21.17
C GLU A 121 2.96 2.15 -20.08
N MET A 122 3.97 1.60 -19.42
CA MET A 122 4.66 2.35 -18.37
C MET A 122 5.64 3.40 -18.91
N THR A 123 6.26 3.19 -20.07
CA THR A 123 7.06 4.26 -20.69
C THR A 123 6.20 5.46 -21.08
N ARG A 124 4.94 5.23 -21.44
CA ARG A 124 3.93 6.28 -21.64
C ARG A 124 3.50 6.91 -20.33
N VAL A 125 3.10 6.13 -19.33
CA VAL A 125 2.75 6.66 -17.99
C VAL A 125 3.92 7.46 -17.37
N ARG A 126 5.17 7.05 -17.59
CA ARG A 126 6.36 7.80 -17.15
C ARG A 126 6.55 9.10 -17.93
N ALA A 127 6.27 9.11 -19.23
CA ALA A 127 6.32 10.33 -20.02
C ALA A 127 5.24 11.30 -19.56
N ASP A 128 4.02 10.80 -19.32
CA ASP A 128 2.90 11.59 -18.81
C ASP A 128 3.21 12.13 -17.40
N GLN A 129 3.71 11.29 -16.48
CA GLN A 129 4.12 11.73 -15.13
C GLN A 129 5.21 12.80 -15.18
N ARG A 130 6.18 12.66 -16.10
CA ARG A 130 7.25 13.64 -16.28
C ARG A 130 6.70 14.97 -16.77
N GLU A 131 5.89 14.93 -17.83
CA GLU A 131 5.26 16.12 -18.39
C GLU A 131 4.39 16.86 -17.35
N LEU A 132 3.69 16.12 -16.49
CA LEU A 132 2.89 16.70 -15.41
C LEU A 132 3.74 17.41 -14.35
N ILE A 133 4.88 16.83 -13.98
CA ILE A 133 5.78 17.41 -12.98
C ILE A 133 6.51 18.61 -13.57
N ASP A 134 7.02 18.52 -14.79
CA ASP A 134 7.67 19.63 -15.47
C ASP A 134 6.67 20.78 -15.66
N SER A 135 5.43 20.49 -16.09
CA SER A 135 4.35 21.48 -16.17
C SER A 135 3.96 22.08 -14.81
N PHE A 136 4.11 21.34 -13.70
CA PHE A 136 3.88 21.87 -12.36
C PHE A 136 4.99 22.85 -11.97
N ILE A 137 6.25 22.45 -12.15
CA ILE A 137 7.41 23.28 -11.84
C ILE A 137 7.36 24.57 -12.65
N ASP A 138 7.14 24.47 -13.97
CA ASP A 138 7.05 25.64 -14.86
C ASP A 138 5.96 26.61 -14.40
N LYS A 139 4.79 26.12 -13.96
CA LYS A 139 3.71 26.97 -13.49
C LYS A 139 3.94 27.54 -12.09
N VAL A 140 4.63 26.80 -11.22
CA VAL A 140 5.04 27.31 -9.92
C VAL A 140 6.10 28.39 -10.12
N GLU A 141 7.07 28.19 -11.02
CA GLU A 141 8.07 29.19 -11.40
C GLU A 141 7.43 30.40 -12.07
N GLU A 142 6.55 30.22 -13.06
CA GLU A 142 5.79 31.30 -13.71
C GLU A 142 4.91 32.05 -12.69
N GLY A 143 4.28 31.34 -11.76
CA GLY A 143 3.56 31.94 -10.65
C GLY A 143 4.51 32.77 -9.76
N LEU A 144 5.64 32.20 -9.35
CA LEU A 144 6.63 32.91 -8.52
C LEU A 144 7.20 34.15 -9.22
N GLU A 145 7.38 34.11 -10.54
CA GLU A 145 7.83 35.23 -11.36
C GLU A 145 6.74 36.30 -11.56
N GLN A 146 5.51 35.90 -11.92
CA GLN A 146 4.36 36.81 -12.07
C GLN A 146 4.02 37.54 -10.77
N PHE A 147 4.26 36.91 -9.62
CA PHE A 147 3.90 37.47 -8.33
C PHE A 147 5.04 38.23 -7.63
N GLY A 148 6.18 38.40 -8.30
CA GLY A 148 7.26 39.27 -7.86
C GLY A 148 7.84 38.86 -6.51
N VAL A 149 8.92 38.05 -6.52
CA VAL A 149 9.77 37.78 -5.34
C VAL A 149 10.60 39.02 -4.97
N ASN A 150 9.98 40.20 -4.94
CA ASN A 150 10.57 41.44 -4.45
C ASN A 150 9.66 42.01 -3.36
N GLY A 151 9.77 41.39 -2.18
CA GLY A 151 9.41 42.04 -0.92
C GLY A 151 7.94 41.94 -0.54
N ALA A 152 7.70 41.10 0.47
CA ALA A 152 6.53 41.08 1.35
C ALA A 152 5.25 40.42 0.82
N GLN A 153 4.99 39.24 1.39
CA GLN A 153 3.69 38.55 1.52
C GLN A 153 3.31 37.57 0.40
N LEU A 154 4.00 36.42 0.40
CA LEU A 154 3.37 35.15 0.02
C LEU A 154 2.35 34.78 1.12
N THR A 155 1.09 35.19 0.99
CA THR A 155 0.03 34.80 1.94
C THR A 155 -0.43 33.36 1.69
N GLU A 156 -0.65 32.58 2.75
CA GLU A 156 -1.12 31.17 2.74
C GLU A 156 -2.31 30.94 1.78
N HIS A 157 -3.25 31.88 1.73
CA HIS A 157 -4.41 31.84 0.84
C HIS A 157 -4.03 31.77 -0.65
N ARG A 158 -2.91 32.37 -1.03
CA ARG A 158 -2.43 32.40 -2.43
C ARG A 158 -1.69 31.13 -2.82
N LEU A 159 -0.97 30.51 -1.88
CA LEU A 159 -0.41 29.17 -2.07
C LEU A 159 -1.54 28.13 -2.22
N ARG A 160 -2.61 28.27 -1.44
CA ARG A 160 -3.83 27.45 -1.59
C ARG A 160 -4.46 27.59 -2.97
N GLN A 161 -4.54 28.79 -3.52
CA GLN A 161 -5.10 29.01 -4.85
C GLN A 161 -4.29 28.32 -5.96
N VAL A 162 -2.96 28.32 -5.89
CA VAL A 162 -2.09 27.60 -6.84
C VAL A 162 -2.27 26.08 -6.70
N LEU A 163 -2.37 25.58 -5.47
CA LEU A 163 -2.63 24.16 -5.20
C LEU A 163 -4.02 23.71 -5.66
N GLU A 164 -5.05 24.54 -5.48
CA GLU A 164 -6.42 24.27 -5.93
C GLU A 164 -6.50 24.20 -7.47
N GLN A 165 -5.83 25.10 -8.19
CA GLN A 165 -5.72 25.02 -9.65
C GLN A 165 -5.00 23.75 -10.12
N PHE A 166 -4.07 23.23 -9.32
CA PHE A 166 -3.37 21.99 -9.60
C PHE A 166 -4.23 20.75 -9.32
N GLU A 167 -4.97 20.72 -8.20
CA GLU A 167 -5.94 19.67 -7.89
C GLU A 167 -7.01 19.54 -8.98
N GLU A 168 -7.50 20.66 -9.50
CA GLU A 168 -8.47 20.67 -10.60
C GLU A 168 -7.88 20.08 -11.89
N ARG A 169 -6.59 20.36 -12.17
CA ARG A 169 -5.87 19.75 -13.30
C ARG A 169 -5.67 18.25 -13.13
N ILE A 170 -5.28 17.79 -11.94
CA ILE A 170 -5.19 16.35 -11.60
C ILE A 170 -6.52 15.67 -11.87
N ARG A 171 -7.64 16.29 -11.51
CA ARG A 171 -8.98 15.75 -11.76
C ARG A 171 -9.36 15.73 -13.24
N THR A 172 -8.95 16.73 -14.02
CA THR A 172 -9.20 16.76 -15.48
C THR A 172 -8.28 15.87 -16.30
N ILE A 173 -7.16 15.39 -15.72
CA ILE A 173 -6.37 14.33 -16.31
C ILE A 173 -7.14 13.03 -16.07
N GLU A 174 -8.12 12.78 -16.93
CA GLU A 174 -8.64 11.43 -17.11
C GLU A 174 -7.43 10.52 -17.37
N PHE A 175 -7.20 9.59 -16.46
CA PHE A 175 -6.25 8.51 -16.65
C PHE A 175 -6.70 7.78 -17.92
N ARG A 176 -6.11 8.10 -19.08
CA ARG A 176 -6.38 7.43 -20.37
C ARG A 176 -5.77 6.02 -20.42
N GLY A 177 -5.88 5.29 -19.32
CA GLY A 177 -5.78 3.85 -19.29
C GLY A 177 -7.19 3.28 -19.41
N GLY A 178 -7.58 2.92 -20.64
CA GLY A 178 -8.80 2.15 -20.90
C GLY A 178 -9.94 2.95 -21.54
N GLN A 179 -9.83 3.24 -22.84
CA GLN A 179 -11.04 3.43 -23.65
C GLN A 179 -11.60 2.07 -24.03
N GLY A 180 -12.71 1.72 -23.40
CA GLY A 180 -13.61 0.63 -23.77
C GLY A 180 -15.03 0.97 -23.33
N ASN A 181 -15.77 1.61 -24.24
CA ASN A 181 -17.23 1.83 -24.25
C ASN A 181 -17.90 2.55 -23.07
N GLU A 182 -18.27 3.81 -23.30
CA GLU A 182 -19.42 4.45 -22.66
C GLU A 182 -20.72 3.77 -23.13
N ALA A 183 -21.33 2.98 -22.26
CA ALA A 183 -22.78 2.79 -22.11
C ALA A 183 -23.08 1.74 -21.03
N ALA A 184 -22.63 1.98 -19.79
CA ALA A 184 -23.16 1.30 -18.60
C ALA A 184 -22.72 2.08 -17.36
N VAL A 185 -23.62 2.16 -16.38
CA VAL A 185 -23.40 2.54 -14.97
C VAL A 185 -21.98 2.12 -14.53
N PRO A 186 -21.19 2.97 -13.82
CA PRO A 186 -19.75 2.77 -13.67
C PRO A 186 -19.45 1.44 -12.98
N GLU A 187 -19.12 0.44 -13.78
CA GLU A 187 -18.59 -0.84 -13.33
C GLU A 187 -17.10 -0.65 -13.05
N ARG A 188 -16.79 -0.75 -11.77
CA ARG A 188 -15.48 -0.52 -11.15
C ARG A 188 -14.43 -1.46 -11.74
N VAL A 189 -13.26 -0.90 -12.06
CA VAL A 189 -12.05 -1.68 -12.33
C VAL A 189 -11.58 -2.32 -11.02
N GLU A 190 -11.91 -3.61 -10.84
CA GLU A 190 -11.40 -4.45 -9.77
C GLU A 190 -9.94 -4.80 -10.03
N THR A 191 -9.04 -3.98 -9.50
CA THR A 191 -7.68 -4.45 -9.21
C THR A 191 -7.76 -5.33 -7.96
N GLY A 192 -7.26 -6.57 -8.08
CA GLY A 192 -7.33 -7.58 -7.03
C GLY A 192 -6.87 -7.05 -5.67
N ALA A 193 -7.74 -7.17 -4.68
CA ALA A 193 -7.64 -6.62 -3.32
C ALA A 193 -7.67 -5.07 -3.25
N GLY A 194 -8.82 -4.51 -3.63
CA GLY A 194 -9.13 -3.07 -3.60
C GLY A 194 -8.86 -2.38 -2.26
N CYS A 195 -7.75 -1.65 -2.18
CA CYS A 195 -7.54 -0.62 -1.18
C CYS A 195 -7.86 0.74 -1.82
N THR A 196 -9.02 1.32 -1.48
CA THR A 196 -9.30 2.72 -1.80
C THR A 196 -8.54 3.60 -0.81
N LEU A 197 -7.65 4.46 -1.32
CA LEU A 197 -6.92 5.42 -0.50
C LEU A 197 -7.71 6.72 -0.38
N HIS A 198 -7.76 7.26 0.84
CA HIS A 198 -8.43 8.49 1.21
C HIS A 198 -7.39 9.59 1.41
N MET A 199 -7.67 10.80 0.92
CA MET A 199 -6.76 11.94 1.05
C MET A 199 -7.34 12.97 2.01
N TYR A 200 -6.64 13.23 3.11
CA TYR A 200 -6.98 14.28 4.07
C TYR A 200 -5.74 14.67 4.88
N GLY A 201 -5.72 15.92 5.37
CA GLY A 201 -4.58 16.42 6.16
C GLY A 201 -3.24 16.41 5.42
N GLY A 202 -3.26 16.45 4.08
CA GLY A 202 -2.06 16.43 3.24
C GLY A 202 -1.39 15.06 3.12
N GLY A 203 -2.06 13.97 3.49
CA GLY A 203 -1.53 12.60 3.40
C GLY A 203 -2.55 11.61 2.84
N PHE A 204 -2.04 10.45 2.42
CA PHE A 204 -2.85 9.29 2.03
C PHE A 204 -3.13 8.39 3.23
N HIS A 205 -4.37 7.93 3.33
CA HIS A 205 -4.87 7.12 4.43
C HIS A 205 -5.66 5.94 3.91
N ARG A 206 -5.52 4.77 4.54
CA ARG A 206 -6.27 3.55 4.17
C ARG A 206 -7.71 3.54 4.67
N VAL A 207 -8.10 4.51 5.50
CA VAL A 207 -9.44 4.64 6.06
C VAL A 207 -9.95 6.08 5.93
N PRO A 208 -11.27 6.29 5.79
CA PRO A 208 -11.87 7.62 5.76
C PRO A 208 -11.49 8.50 6.97
N ALA A 209 -11.53 9.83 6.81
CA ALA A 209 -11.17 10.78 7.87
C ALA A 209 -12.07 10.70 9.12
N ASP A 210 -13.33 10.31 8.92
CA ASP A 210 -14.34 10.13 9.95
C ASP A 210 -14.41 8.69 10.48
N TRP A 211 -13.58 7.78 9.93
CA TRP A 211 -13.55 6.40 10.37
C TRP A 211 -13.24 6.29 11.88
N ARG A 212 -13.81 5.29 12.54
CA ARG A 212 -13.57 4.99 13.95
C ARG A 212 -13.48 3.48 14.11
N PHE A 213 -12.80 3.03 15.17
CA PHE A 213 -12.78 1.61 15.51
C PHE A 213 -14.20 1.04 15.62
N PRO A 214 -14.45 -0.16 15.06
CA PRO A 214 -15.78 -0.76 15.07
C PRO A 214 -16.29 -0.93 16.50
N ARG A 215 -17.56 -0.59 16.74
CA ARG A 215 -18.22 -0.80 18.03
C ARG A 215 -19.19 -1.96 17.97
N CYS A 216 -18.69 -3.10 17.57
CA CYS A 216 -19.46 -4.31 17.34
C CYS A 216 -19.04 -5.46 18.29
N GLY A 217 -19.73 -6.59 18.17
CA GLY A 217 -19.33 -7.84 18.81
C GLY A 217 -18.11 -8.48 18.14
N VAL A 218 -17.60 -9.57 18.74
CA VAL A 218 -16.39 -10.24 18.22
C VAL A 218 -16.61 -10.84 16.84
N GLN A 219 -17.81 -11.36 16.54
CA GLN A 219 -18.14 -11.94 15.24
C GLN A 219 -18.07 -10.89 14.12
N ASP A 220 -18.72 -9.74 14.30
CA ASP A 220 -18.69 -8.68 13.30
C ASP A 220 -17.29 -8.07 13.18
N LEU A 221 -16.54 -8.00 14.28
CA LEU A 221 -15.14 -7.60 14.23
C LEU A 221 -14.30 -8.62 13.43
N TRP A 222 -14.54 -9.92 13.59
CA TRP A 222 -13.89 -10.99 12.83
C TRP A 222 -14.21 -10.93 11.34
N ARG A 223 -15.47 -10.61 10.99
CA ARG A 223 -15.86 -10.31 9.60
C ARG A 223 -15.06 -9.14 9.03
N GLN A 224 -15.06 -8.01 9.73
CA GLN A 224 -14.31 -6.82 9.28
C GLN A 224 -12.80 -7.04 9.26
N TRP A 225 -12.27 -7.91 10.13
CA TRP A 225 -10.86 -8.26 10.17
C TRP A 225 -10.35 -8.86 8.86
N TRP A 226 -11.13 -9.76 8.26
CA TRP A 226 -10.77 -10.47 7.04
C TRP A 226 -11.34 -9.86 5.75
N ILE A 227 -12.53 -9.27 5.82
CA ILE A 227 -13.26 -8.77 4.64
C ILE A 227 -13.18 -7.25 4.51
N GLY A 228 -13.10 -6.52 5.63
CA GLY A 228 -13.24 -5.07 5.65
C GLY A 228 -14.71 -4.62 5.59
N ASP A 229 -14.91 -3.35 5.27
CA ASP A 229 -16.22 -2.73 5.04
C ASP A 229 -16.23 -2.11 3.64
N THR A 230 -16.82 -2.82 2.68
CA THR A 230 -16.88 -2.38 1.28
C THR A 230 -17.80 -1.17 1.08
N VAL A 231 -18.77 -0.96 1.97
CA VAL A 231 -19.70 0.19 1.91
C VAL A 231 -18.97 1.46 2.34
N ARG A 232 -18.19 1.39 3.42
CA ARG A 232 -17.38 2.51 3.91
C ARG A 232 -15.97 2.56 3.33
N GLN A 233 -15.66 1.71 2.36
CA GLN A 233 -14.35 1.62 1.71
C GLN A 233 -13.19 1.47 2.71
N VAL A 234 -13.38 0.58 3.68
CA VAL A 234 -12.39 0.22 4.68
C VAL A 234 -11.81 -1.15 4.30
N PRO A 235 -10.48 -1.28 4.14
CA PRO A 235 -9.87 -2.56 3.81
C PRO A 235 -10.00 -3.53 5.00
N PRO A 236 -9.71 -4.84 4.78
CA PRO A 236 -9.62 -5.81 5.87
C PRO A 236 -8.77 -5.26 7.03
N LEU A 237 -9.31 -5.26 8.24
CA LEU A 237 -8.65 -4.59 9.37
C LEU A 237 -7.30 -5.25 9.75
N CYS A 238 -7.07 -6.49 9.32
CA CYS A 238 -5.78 -7.17 9.46
C CYS A 238 -4.63 -6.46 8.71
N THR A 239 -4.96 -5.68 7.68
CA THR A 239 -4.00 -4.91 6.87
C THR A 239 -3.65 -3.55 7.47
N LEU A 240 -4.40 -3.07 8.47
CA LEU A 240 -4.19 -1.74 9.04
C LEU A 240 -2.96 -1.67 9.94
N GLU A 241 -2.15 -0.66 9.72
CA GLU A 241 -0.99 -0.32 10.53
C GLU A 241 -1.27 0.83 11.51
N HIS A 242 -0.34 1.05 12.43
CA HIS A 242 -0.43 2.16 13.39
C HIS A 242 -0.54 3.52 12.69
N VAL A 243 0.15 3.69 11.56
CA VAL A 243 0.12 4.95 10.79
C VAL A 243 -1.28 5.25 10.24
N ASP A 244 -2.04 4.21 9.88
CA ASP A 244 -3.38 4.34 9.31
C ASP A 244 -4.39 4.86 10.33
N VAL A 245 -4.21 4.52 11.61
CA VAL A 245 -5.16 4.87 12.69
C VAL A 245 -4.68 6.03 13.57
N LYS A 246 -3.48 6.57 13.32
CA LYS A 246 -2.89 7.63 14.16
C LYS A 246 -3.72 8.91 14.16
N HIS A 247 -4.39 9.22 13.05
CA HIS A 247 -5.25 10.41 12.92
C HIS A 247 -6.39 10.41 13.96
N LEU A 248 -6.81 9.24 14.45
CA LEU A 248 -7.83 9.10 15.50
C LEU A 248 -7.42 9.74 16.83
N ASP A 249 -6.12 9.83 17.13
CA ASP A 249 -5.64 10.41 18.38
C ASP A 249 -5.94 11.91 18.48
N ASN A 250 -6.10 12.56 17.33
CA ASN A 250 -6.38 14.00 17.23
C ASN A 250 -7.88 14.29 17.08
N LEU A 251 -8.72 13.27 16.92
CA LEU A 251 -10.15 13.45 16.70
C LEU A 251 -10.90 13.65 18.02
N PRO A 252 -11.88 14.58 18.05
CA PRO A 252 -12.71 14.78 19.23
C PRO A 252 -13.41 13.48 19.60
N LEU A 253 -13.64 13.29 20.90
CA LEU A 253 -14.45 12.16 21.37
C LEU A 253 -15.86 12.31 20.79
N ALA A 254 -16.42 11.24 20.25
CA ALA A 254 -17.83 11.26 19.86
C ALA A 254 -18.72 11.32 21.12
N ASP A 255 -19.94 11.86 20.98
CA ASP A 255 -20.89 12.06 22.11
C ASP A 255 -21.15 10.76 22.89
N ASP A 256 -21.12 9.63 22.18
CA ASP A 256 -21.29 8.30 22.73
C ASP A 256 -20.01 7.71 23.36
N GLU A 257 -18.82 8.28 23.13
CA GLU A 257 -17.58 8.00 23.87
C GLU A 257 -17.50 8.81 25.17
N MET A 258 -18.19 9.94 25.22
CA MET A 258 -18.26 10.78 26.42
C MET A 258 -19.20 10.19 27.47
N HIS A 259 -20.23 9.45 27.03
CA HIS A 259 -21.21 8.82 27.92
C HIS A 259 -20.54 7.81 28.88
N GLY A 260 -20.62 8.07 30.18
CA GLY A 260 -20.08 7.20 31.24
C GLY A 260 -18.60 7.42 31.60
N ARG A 261 -17.95 8.44 31.03
CA ARG A 261 -16.56 8.81 31.40
C ARG A 261 -16.53 9.88 32.49
N THR A 262 -16.51 9.45 33.75
CA THR A 262 -16.33 10.34 34.92
C THR A 262 -14.88 10.35 35.40
N GLY A 263 -14.32 11.52 35.69
CA GLY A 263 -12.98 11.70 36.29
C GLY A 263 -11.94 12.41 35.42
N GLY A 264 -10.78 12.75 36.00
CA GLY A 264 -9.73 13.59 35.38
C GLY A 264 -9.06 13.05 34.10
N TYR A 265 -9.33 11.79 33.75
CA TYR A 265 -8.88 11.14 32.50
C TYR A 265 -10.03 10.88 31.50
N GLY A 266 -11.28 11.24 31.84
CA GLY A 266 -12.45 10.98 31.01
C GLY A 266 -12.38 11.66 29.64
N ALA A 267 -11.78 12.84 29.59
CA ALA A 267 -11.58 13.61 28.35
C ALA A 267 -10.44 13.07 27.45
N ARG A 268 -9.61 12.13 27.92
CA ARG A 268 -8.47 11.63 27.12
C ARG A 268 -8.86 10.37 26.35
N ARG A 269 -8.72 10.40 25.03
CA ARG A 269 -8.87 9.24 24.16
C ARG A 269 -7.76 8.22 24.49
N ARG A 270 -8.10 6.92 24.49
CA ARG A 270 -7.08 5.86 24.54
C ARG A 270 -6.32 5.89 23.23
N LEU A 271 -4.98 5.87 23.30
CA LEU A 271 -4.14 5.87 22.11
C LEU A 271 -4.58 4.81 21.09
N SER A 272 -4.83 5.24 19.87
CA SER A 272 -5.19 4.45 18.69
C SER A 272 -4.32 3.20 18.55
N LYS A 273 -3.01 3.36 18.76
CA LYS A 273 -2.02 2.27 18.80
C LYS A 273 -2.40 1.17 19.77
N LYS A 274 -2.79 1.52 21.01
CA LYS A 274 -3.14 0.54 22.05
C LYS A 274 -4.42 -0.21 21.67
N THR A 275 -5.40 0.51 21.12
CA THR A 275 -6.66 -0.08 20.66
C THR A 275 -6.42 -1.05 19.50
N LEU A 276 -5.59 -0.67 18.52
CA LEU A 276 -5.18 -1.56 17.41
C LEU A 276 -4.43 -2.79 17.92
N CYS A 277 -3.56 -2.65 18.92
CA CYS A 277 -2.86 -3.80 19.53
C CYS A 277 -3.82 -4.76 20.24
N ASP A 278 -4.87 -4.27 20.89
CA ASP A 278 -5.87 -5.12 21.52
C ASP A 278 -6.73 -5.85 20.49
N MET A 279 -7.12 -5.15 19.43
CA MET A 279 -7.84 -5.76 18.30
C MET A 279 -7.01 -6.87 17.66
N ARG A 280 -5.73 -6.60 17.34
CA ARG A 280 -4.76 -7.59 16.84
C ARG A 280 -4.63 -8.79 17.76
N PHE A 281 -4.49 -8.55 19.06
CA PHE A 281 -4.37 -9.63 20.04
C PHE A 281 -5.62 -10.54 20.03
N LEU A 282 -6.81 -9.94 20.09
CA LEU A 282 -8.07 -10.69 20.11
C LEU A 282 -8.27 -11.50 18.82
N MET A 283 -8.00 -10.89 17.65
CA MET A 283 -8.21 -11.56 16.36
C MET A 283 -7.17 -12.65 16.11
N ASN A 284 -5.92 -12.47 16.55
CA ASN A 284 -4.92 -13.54 16.48
C ASN A 284 -5.28 -14.69 17.43
N TRP A 285 -5.77 -14.40 18.64
CA TRP A 285 -6.26 -15.43 19.55
C TRP A 285 -7.45 -16.19 18.96
N VAL A 286 -8.39 -15.50 18.31
CA VAL A 286 -9.49 -16.14 17.55
C VAL A 286 -8.94 -17.04 16.46
N ALA A 287 -7.99 -16.56 15.66
CA ALA A 287 -7.37 -17.33 14.58
C ALA A 287 -6.68 -18.61 15.09
N GLU A 288 -5.94 -18.52 16.21
CA GLU A 288 -5.32 -19.67 16.87
C GLU A 288 -6.37 -20.71 17.29
N ARG A 289 -7.51 -20.29 17.85
CA ARG A 289 -8.58 -21.21 18.26
C ARG A 289 -9.30 -21.85 17.06
N VAL A 290 -9.50 -21.10 15.98
CA VAL A 290 -10.06 -21.65 14.71
C VAL A 290 -9.12 -22.68 14.11
N GLU A 291 -7.81 -22.43 14.16
CA GLU A 291 -6.78 -23.36 13.70
C GLU A 291 -6.70 -24.62 14.56
N ALA A 292 -6.74 -24.48 15.89
CA ALA A 292 -6.80 -25.61 16.82
C ALA A 292 -8.08 -26.46 16.63
N ALA A 293 -9.18 -25.85 16.21
CA ALA A 293 -10.42 -26.56 15.86
C ALA A 293 -10.39 -27.20 14.46
N GLY A 294 -9.33 -27.00 13.67
CA GLY A 294 -9.18 -27.59 12.34
C GLY A 294 -10.04 -26.95 11.24
N HIS A 295 -10.57 -25.74 11.48
CA HIS A 295 -11.50 -25.05 10.57
C HIS A 295 -10.88 -23.87 9.80
N ARG A 296 -9.54 -23.81 9.72
CA ARG A 296 -8.85 -22.76 8.97
C ARG A 296 -8.93 -23.03 7.45
N GLU A 297 -9.56 -22.12 6.72
CA GLU A 297 -9.67 -22.16 5.27
C GLU A 297 -8.90 -20.98 4.62
N ASN A 298 -8.31 -21.20 3.45
CA ASN A 298 -7.53 -20.18 2.73
C ASN A 298 -8.39 -19.28 1.81
N ASN A 299 -9.58 -19.73 1.44
CA ASN A 299 -10.49 -18.98 0.57
C ASN A 299 -11.40 -18.07 1.42
N ILE A 300 -10.99 -16.82 1.57
CA ILE A 300 -11.64 -15.86 2.47
C ILE A 300 -12.88 -15.26 1.80
N THR A 301 -14.05 -15.83 2.12
CA THR A 301 -15.37 -15.30 1.77
C THR A 301 -16.19 -15.05 3.05
N ILE A 302 -17.25 -14.24 2.98
CA ILE A 302 -18.08 -13.92 4.16
C ILE A 302 -18.61 -15.20 4.84
N SER A 303 -19.11 -16.16 4.05
CA SER A 303 -19.66 -17.41 4.56
C SER A 303 -18.61 -18.31 5.21
N VAL A 304 -17.38 -18.32 4.68
CA VAL A 304 -16.24 -19.04 5.25
C VAL A 304 -15.80 -18.40 6.57
N VAL A 305 -15.68 -17.06 6.60
CA VAL A 305 -15.30 -16.31 7.81
C VAL A 305 -16.32 -16.51 8.94
N ASP A 306 -17.61 -16.56 8.60
CA ASP A 306 -18.67 -16.90 9.56
C ASP A 306 -18.57 -18.32 10.08
N ARG A 307 -18.33 -19.30 9.19
CA ARG A 307 -18.18 -20.70 9.57
C ARG A 307 -16.97 -20.91 10.49
N MET A 308 -15.84 -20.27 10.18
CA MET A 308 -14.67 -20.24 11.05
C MET A 308 -15.04 -19.76 12.45
N PHE A 309 -15.75 -18.63 12.56
CA PHE A 309 -16.12 -18.09 13.86
C PHE A 309 -17.11 -18.98 14.61
N LEU A 310 -18.09 -19.55 13.92
CA LEU A 310 -19.09 -20.44 14.53
C LEU A 310 -18.43 -21.66 15.20
N SER A 311 -17.31 -22.17 14.67
CA SER A 311 -16.58 -23.28 15.28
C SER A 311 -16.09 -22.98 16.71
N ILE A 312 -15.82 -21.71 17.01
CA ILE A 312 -15.32 -21.26 18.32
C ILE A 312 -16.32 -20.40 19.10
N ALA A 313 -17.53 -20.18 18.57
CA ALA A 313 -18.52 -19.26 19.15
C ALA A 313 -18.89 -19.63 20.59
N HIS A 314 -18.83 -20.92 20.94
CA HIS A 314 -19.05 -21.44 22.28
C HIS A 314 -18.08 -20.85 23.32
N LEU A 315 -16.86 -20.46 22.93
CA LEU A 315 -15.88 -19.82 23.82
C LEU A 315 -16.28 -18.42 24.28
N PHE A 316 -17.27 -17.82 23.60
CA PHE A 316 -17.82 -16.50 23.92
C PHE A 316 -19.24 -16.58 24.50
N ALA A 317 -19.81 -17.78 24.61
CA ALA A 317 -21.19 -18.02 25.01
C ALA A 317 -21.30 -18.25 26.52
N ASP A 318 -20.96 -17.24 27.33
CA ASP A 318 -21.13 -17.30 28.78
C ASP A 318 -22.41 -16.55 29.20
N GLY A 319 -23.56 -17.17 28.92
CA GLY A 319 -24.88 -16.71 29.35
C GLY A 319 -25.68 -15.84 28.36
N ALA A 320 -26.99 -15.75 28.60
CA ALA A 320 -28.03 -15.24 27.70
C ALA A 320 -27.97 -13.73 27.32
N ARG A 321 -26.91 -13.00 27.69
CA ARG A 321 -26.74 -11.56 27.41
C ARG A 321 -25.45 -11.23 26.62
N ASP A 322 -24.68 -12.24 26.20
CA ASP A 322 -23.29 -12.04 25.74
C ASP A 322 -23.10 -11.75 24.25
N SER A 323 -24.08 -12.06 23.39
CA SER A 323 -24.03 -11.69 21.97
C SER A 323 -23.97 -10.17 21.73
N GLN A 324 -24.22 -9.36 22.77
CA GLN A 324 -24.14 -7.89 22.75
C GLN A 324 -22.84 -7.34 23.36
N LYS A 325 -21.95 -8.18 23.91
CA LYS A 325 -20.70 -7.70 24.50
C LYS A 325 -19.76 -7.19 23.41
N ARG A 326 -19.37 -5.91 23.52
CA ARG A 326 -18.38 -5.28 22.64
C ARG A 326 -17.04 -5.99 22.75
N TRP A 327 -16.34 -6.14 21.62
CA TRP A 327 -15.02 -6.76 21.58
C TRP A 327 -14.02 -6.11 22.55
N THR A 328 -14.16 -4.80 22.81
CA THR A 328 -13.34 -4.03 23.75
C THR A 328 -13.47 -4.52 25.19
N SER A 329 -14.62 -5.08 25.58
CA SER A 329 -14.80 -5.67 26.91
C SER A 329 -14.25 -7.09 26.95
N ILE A 330 -14.44 -7.84 25.87
CA ILE A 330 -14.05 -9.25 25.76
C ILE A 330 -12.52 -9.41 25.72
N VAL A 331 -11.80 -8.51 25.05
CA VAL A 331 -10.33 -8.60 24.96
C VAL A 331 -9.64 -8.62 26.33
N HIS A 332 -10.20 -7.93 27.32
CA HIS A 332 -9.66 -7.93 28.69
C HIS A 332 -9.86 -9.28 29.39
N THR A 333 -11.03 -9.90 29.19
CA THR A 333 -11.32 -11.25 29.70
C THR A 333 -10.41 -12.29 29.05
N VAL A 334 -10.27 -12.23 27.71
CA VAL A 334 -9.41 -13.15 26.95
C VAL A 334 -7.94 -12.99 27.34
N ARG A 335 -7.43 -11.77 27.50
CA ARG A 335 -6.06 -11.55 27.98
C ARG A 335 -5.81 -12.16 29.36
N ARG A 336 -6.79 -12.08 30.26
CA ARG A 336 -6.69 -12.66 31.60
C ARG A 336 -6.72 -14.18 31.55
N ALA A 337 -7.63 -14.76 30.77
CA ALA A 337 -7.71 -16.21 30.56
C ALA A 337 -6.40 -16.75 29.94
N ALA A 338 -5.90 -16.12 28.88
CA ALA A 338 -4.65 -16.50 28.23
C ALA A 338 -3.43 -16.37 29.16
N ALA A 339 -3.41 -15.39 30.07
CA ALA A 339 -2.36 -15.26 31.07
C ALA A 339 -2.39 -16.41 32.09
N VAL A 340 -3.59 -16.85 32.49
CA VAL A 340 -3.78 -18.00 33.39
C VAL A 340 -3.41 -19.31 32.69
N GLU A 341 -3.82 -19.51 31.44
CA GLU A 341 -3.44 -20.68 30.62
C GLU A 341 -1.91 -20.81 30.49
N ARG A 342 -1.22 -19.70 30.20
CA ARG A 342 0.25 -19.66 30.14
C ARG A 342 0.91 -19.94 31.50
N ALA A 343 0.33 -19.46 32.60
CA ALA A 343 0.85 -19.70 33.93
C ALA A 343 0.70 -21.17 34.37
N ASN A 344 -0.33 -21.86 33.86
CA ASN A 344 -0.62 -23.25 34.19
C ASN A 344 0.07 -24.27 33.27
N GLY A 345 0.92 -23.83 32.32
CA GLY A 345 1.69 -24.71 31.43
C GLY A 345 0.85 -25.50 30.43
N ILE A 346 -0.42 -25.14 30.24
CA ILE A 346 -1.30 -25.75 29.24
C ILE A 346 -1.02 -25.03 27.92
N VAL A 347 -0.05 -25.54 27.15
CA VAL A 347 0.15 -25.13 25.76
C VAL A 347 -0.59 -26.12 24.89
N VAL A 348 -1.62 -25.65 24.18
CA VAL A 348 -2.14 -26.28 22.96
C VAL A 348 -1.69 -25.42 21.79
#